data_AF-A0A4Q3LB70-F1
#
_entry.id   AF-A0A4Q3LB70-F1
#
_cell.length_a   1.000
_cell.length_b   1.000
_cell.length_c   1.000
_cell.angle_alpha   90.00
_cell.angle_beta   90.00
_cell.angle_gamma   90.00
#
_symmetry.space_group_name_H-M   'P 1'
#
loop_
_entity.id
_entity.type
_entity.pdbx_description
1 polymer ?
#
loop_
_entity_poly.entity_id
_entity_poly.type
_entity_poly.pdbx_seq_one_letter_code
_entity_poly.pdbx_strand_id
1 'polypeptide(L)'
;MPGTRAPAASESRDAALAYVGTGNFIVGRLGRECLAIVGRTESPQEFVAQWQQRNAPYVDASAKYMERRLEEAAATGGEEKRAFVLKAMRDAVMGGGEQAVRSMLQNGRREESCMRAISLLDAGGLDISPKTPMFKELAALVRWAQE
;
A
#
# COMPACT_ATOMS: atom_id res chain seq x y z
N MET A 1 30.14 -21.85 -1.42
CA MET A 1 29.97 -20.45 -1.85
C MET A 1 28.58 -20.02 -1.43
N PRO A 2 28.39 -18.96 -0.62
CA PRO A 2 27.05 -18.46 -0.35
C PRO A 2 26.53 -17.84 -1.64
N GLY A 3 25.44 -18.39 -2.17
CA GLY A 3 24.80 -17.87 -3.38
C GLY A 3 24.43 -16.41 -3.14
N THR A 4 25.03 -15.49 -3.90
CA THR A 4 24.66 -14.08 -3.90
C THR A 4 23.23 -13.97 -4.39
N ARG A 5 22.30 -13.90 -3.44
CA ARG A 5 20.90 -13.59 -3.71
C ARG A 5 20.86 -12.26 -4.48
N ALA A 6 20.07 -12.20 -5.56
CA ALA A 6 19.95 -10.98 -6.34
C ALA A 6 19.55 -9.80 -5.43
N PRO A 7 20.06 -8.58 -5.66
CA PRO A 7 19.72 -7.42 -4.85
C PRO A 7 18.20 -7.28 -4.69
N ALA A 8 17.74 -6.92 -3.50
CA ALA A 8 16.37 -6.54 -3.23
C ALA A 8 16.02 -5.30 -4.06
N ALA A 9 16.87 -4.26 -4.07
CA ALA A 9 16.62 -3.05 -4.84
C ALA A 9 16.20 -3.32 -6.30
N SER A 10 14.98 -2.88 -6.66
CA SER A 10 14.42 -3.04 -8.00
C SER A 10 13.27 -2.07 -8.22
N GLU A 11 13.29 -1.35 -9.33
CA GLU A 11 12.24 -0.39 -9.70
C GLU A 11 10.85 -1.04 -9.75
N SER A 12 10.74 -2.25 -10.30
CA SER A 12 9.48 -2.98 -10.38
C SER A 12 8.94 -3.35 -8.98
N ARG A 13 9.82 -3.76 -8.05
CA ARG A 13 9.41 -4.10 -6.68
C ARG A 13 9.13 -2.85 -5.85
N ASP A 14 9.88 -1.77 -6.05
CA ASP A 14 9.61 -0.45 -5.46
C ASP A 14 8.23 0.06 -5.90
N ALA A 15 7.88 -0.08 -7.18
CA ALA A 15 6.58 0.32 -7.70
C ALA A 15 5.44 -0.57 -7.17
N ALA A 16 5.64 -1.89 -7.09
CA ALA A 16 4.67 -2.82 -6.51
C ALA A 16 4.42 -2.55 -5.01
N LEU A 17 5.48 -2.33 -4.24
CA LEU A 17 5.42 -1.89 -2.85
C LEU A 17 4.63 -0.59 -2.71
N ALA A 18 4.95 0.42 -3.53
CA ALA A 18 4.27 1.71 -3.50
C ALA A 18 2.78 1.56 -3.82
N TYR A 19 2.41 0.72 -4.79
CA TYR A 19 1.02 0.42 -5.12
C TYR A 19 0.25 -0.13 -3.91
N VAL A 20 0.79 -1.16 -3.25
CA VAL A 20 0.17 -1.76 -2.05
C VAL A 20 0.08 -0.73 -0.92
N GLY A 21 1.16 0.03 -0.68
CA GLY A 21 1.20 1.06 0.34
C GLY A 21 0.18 2.19 0.09
N THR A 22 0.01 2.61 -1.16
CA THR A 22 -1.00 3.61 -1.54
C THR A 22 -2.41 3.09 -1.31
N GLY A 23 -2.71 1.84 -1.66
CA GLY A 23 -4.00 1.21 -1.34
C GLY A 23 -4.27 1.22 0.17
N ASN A 24 -3.29 0.77 0.96
CA ASN A 24 -3.38 0.78 2.43
C ASN A 24 -3.63 2.20 3.00
N PHE A 25 -2.91 3.19 2.47
CA PHE A 25 -3.08 4.58 2.88
C PHE A 25 -4.48 5.12 2.57
N ILE A 26 -4.99 4.87 1.35
CA ILE A 26 -6.31 5.32 0.93
C ILE A 26 -7.39 4.74 1.84
N VAL A 27 -7.35 3.41 2.07
CA VAL A 27 -8.32 2.73 2.93
C VAL A 27 -8.27 3.28 4.37
N GLY A 28 -7.07 3.42 4.95
CA GLY A 28 -6.92 3.95 6.30
C GLY A 28 -7.37 5.42 6.42
N ARG A 29 -7.07 6.25 5.41
CA ARG A 29 -7.47 7.66 5.41
C ARG A 29 -8.97 7.83 5.26
N LEU A 30 -9.61 7.08 4.35
CA LEU A 30 -11.06 7.06 4.18
C LEU A 30 -11.76 6.47 5.40
N GLY A 31 -11.21 5.40 6.00
CA GLY A 31 -11.70 4.84 7.25
C GLY A 31 -11.80 5.90 8.36
N ARG A 32 -10.71 6.66 8.56
CA ARG A 32 -10.68 7.76 9.53
C ARG A 32 -11.66 8.89 9.22
N GLU A 33 -11.87 9.18 7.94
CA GLU A 33 -12.62 10.35 7.50
C GLU A 33 -14.12 10.12 7.28
N CYS A 34 -14.53 8.89 6.99
CA CYS A 34 -15.84 8.60 6.46
C CYS A 34 -16.67 7.61 7.29
N LEU A 35 -16.06 6.71 8.08
CA LEU A 35 -16.82 5.67 8.80
C LEU A 35 -17.88 6.28 9.74
N ALA A 36 -17.51 7.26 10.55
CA ALA A 36 -18.45 7.94 11.44
C ALA A 36 -19.55 8.71 10.66
N ILE A 37 -19.21 9.26 9.50
CA ILE A 37 -20.17 9.99 8.64
C ILE A 37 -21.22 9.04 8.08
N VAL A 38 -20.82 7.83 7.69
CA VAL A 38 -21.73 6.82 7.12
C VAL A 38 -22.35 5.90 8.18
N GLY A 39 -22.20 6.22 9.47
CA GLY A 39 -22.80 5.47 10.58
C GLY A 39 -22.18 4.09 10.83
N ARG A 40 -20.96 3.84 10.37
CA ARG A 40 -20.22 2.59 10.63
C ARG A 40 -19.58 2.64 12.02
N THR A 41 -19.53 1.50 12.70
CA THR A 41 -19.05 1.40 14.09
C THR A 41 -17.65 0.80 14.22
N GLU A 42 -17.12 0.13 13.20
CA GLU A 42 -15.72 -0.32 13.26
C GLU A 42 -14.76 0.87 13.28
N SER A 43 -13.63 0.68 13.95
CA SER A 43 -12.54 1.63 13.97
C SER A 43 -11.83 1.71 12.61
N PRO A 44 -11.15 2.84 12.31
CA PRO A 44 -10.31 2.93 11.11
C PRO A 44 -9.24 1.84 11.02
N GLN A 45 -8.73 1.38 12.17
CA GLN A 45 -7.74 0.29 12.27
C GLN A 45 -8.35 -1.05 11.86
N GLU A 46 -9.54 -1.38 12.35
CA GLU A 46 -10.24 -2.61 11.94
C GLU A 46 -10.60 -2.57 10.45
N PHE A 47 -11.03 -1.41 9.95
CA PHE A 47 -11.37 -1.25 8.53
C PHE A 47 -10.18 -1.46 7.60
N VAL A 48 -9.02 -0.87 7.91
CA VAL A 48 -7.80 -1.12 7.12
C VAL A 48 -7.30 -2.55 7.29
N ALA A 49 -7.42 -3.15 8.47
CA ALA A 49 -7.03 -4.54 8.71
C ALA A 49 -7.85 -5.53 7.87
N GLN A 50 -9.15 -5.29 7.67
CA GLN A 50 -9.98 -6.11 6.77
C GLN A 50 -9.48 -6.04 5.33
N TRP A 51 -9.12 -4.85 4.84
CA TRP A 51 -8.51 -4.72 3.50
C TRP A 51 -7.15 -5.42 3.43
N GLN A 52 -6.29 -5.26 4.44
CA GLN A 52 -5.00 -5.95 4.50
C GLN A 52 -5.19 -7.47 4.46
N GLN A 53 -6.18 -8.01 5.17
CA GLN A 53 -6.47 -9.44 5.17
C GLN A 53 -6.88 -9.96 3.79
N ARG A 54 -7.74 -9.23 3.06
CA ARG A 54 -8.12 -9.61 1.68
C ARG A 54 -6.95 -9.52 0.69
N ASN A 55 -5.94 -8.71 1.02
CA ASN A 55 -4.76 -8.47 0.19
C ASN A 55 -3.48 -9.08 0.80
N ALA A 56 -3.61 -10.01 1.76
CA ALA A 56 -2.53 -10.46 2.61
C ALA A 56 -1.26 -10.90 1.85
N PRO A 57 -1.33 -11.68 0.75
CA PRO A 57 -0.12 -12.08 0.02
C PRO A 57 0.72 -10.90 -0.45
N TYR A 58 0.08 -9.81 -0.90
CA TYR A 58 0.76 -8.63 -1.41
C TYR A 58 1.26 -7.72 -0.28
N VAL A 59 0.51 -7.64 0.82
CA VAL A 59 0.90 -6.90 2.03
C VAL A 59 2.15 -7.54 2.64
N ASP A 60 2.14 -8.86 2.82
CA ASP A 60 3.25 -9.61 3.40
C ASP A 60 4.50 -9.54 2.51
N ALA A 61 4.33 -9.72 1.19
CA ALA A 61 5.42 -9.60 0.23
C ALA A 61 6.03 -8.19 0.22
N SER A 62 5.19 -7.16 0.33
CA SER A 62 5.62 -5.77 0.44
C SER A 62 6.40 -5.50 1.73
N ALA A 63 5.95 -6.04 2.87
CA ALA A 63 6.65 -5.91 4.14
C ALA A 63 8.04 -6.57 4.09
N LYS A 64 8.11 -7.83 3.60
CA LYS A 64 9.39 -8.55 3.41
C LYS A 64 10.32 -7.80 2.45
N TYR A 65 9.76 -7.20 1.39
CA TYR A 65 10.54 -6.40 0.45
C TYR A 65 11.11 -5.14 1.09
N MET A 66 10.29 -4.36 1.79
CA MET A 66 10.72 -3.15 2.47
C MET A 66 11.84 -3.45 3.47
N GLU A 67 11.69 -4.50 4.28
CA GLU A 67 12.71 -4.95 5.23
C GLU A 67 14.05 -5.18 4.54
N ARG A 68 14.09 -6.03 3.51
CA ARG A 68 15.31 -6.31 2.73
C ARG A 68 15.88 -5.08 2.05
N ARG A 69 15.02 -4.24 1.49
CA ARG A 69 15.43 -3.02 0.80
C ARG A 69 16.11 -2.03 1.74
N LEU A 70 15.64 -1.94 2.99
CA LEU A 70 16.22 -1.10 4.04
C LEU A 70 17.51 -1.71 4.62
N GLU A 71 17.58 -3.04 4.77
CA GLU A 71 18.80 -3.75 5.15
C GLU A 71 19.93 -3.48 4.14
N GLU A 72 19.64 -3.61 2.84
CA GLU A 72 20.63 -3.32 1.78
C GLU A 72 21.05 -1.86 1.74
N ALA A 73 20.11 -0.94 1.96
CA ALA A 73 20.43 0.48 2.05
C ALA A 73 21.36 0.76 3.24
N ALA A 74 21.09 0.16 4.40
CA ALA A 74 21.94 0.28 5.58
C ALA A 74 23.33 -0.34 5.36
N ALA A 75 23.40 -1.50 4.71
CA ALA A 75 24.67 -2.18 4.43
C ALA A 75 25.58 -1.39 3.47
N THR A 76 25.00 -0.59 2.57
CA THR A 76 25.75 0.15 1.54
C THR A 76 26.05 1.60 1.90
N GLY A 77 25.28 2.21 2.81
CA GLY A 77 25.44 3.63 3.15
C GLY A 77 24.95 4.00 4.56
N GLY A 78 24.85 3.03 5.46
CA GLY A 78 24.48 3.25 6.86
C GLY A 78 23.05 3.76 7.06
N GLU A 79 22.79 4.27 8.26
CA GLU A 79 21.48 4.77 8.67
C GLU A 79 20.98 5.93 7.80
N GLU A 80 21.88 6.75 7.26
CA GLU A 80 21.51 7.84 6.34
C GLU A 80 20.87 7.29 5.06
N LYS A 81 21.48 6.28 4.43
CA LYS A 81 20.92 5.69 3.22
C LYS A 81 19.63 4.92 3.49
N ARG A 82 19.54 4.25 4.63
CA ARG A 82 18.30 3.62 5.12
C ARG A 82 17.18 4.65 5.25
N ALA A 83 17.44 5.77 5.93
CA ALA A 83 16.47 6.84 6.14
C ALA A 83 16.05 7.49 4.82
N PHE A 84 16.99 7.70 3.89
CA PHE A 84 16.69 8.22 2.55
C PHE A 84 15.71 7.31 1.80
N VAL A 85 15.98 5.99 1.78
CA VAL A 85 15.10 5.02 1.11
C VAL A 85 13.72 4.96 1.77
N LEU A 86 13.66 4.92 3.11
CA LEU A 86 12.40 4.92 3.85
C LEU A 86 11.57 6.18 3.53
N LYS A 87 12.19 7.35 3.51
CA LYS A 87 11.54 8.62 3.17
C LYS A 87 11.01 8.58 1.72
N ALA A 88 11.82 8.15 0.76
CA ALA A 88 11.41 8.07 -0.64
C ALA A 88 10.19 7.17 -0.84
N MET A 89 10.16 6.00 -0.17
CA MET A 89 9.01 5.10 -0.25
C MET A 89 7.76 5.69 0.41
N ARG A 90 7.93 6.33 1.57
CA ARG A 90 6.82 7.02 2.26
C ARG A 90 6.23 8.13 1.37
N ASP A 91 7.08 8.94 0.76
CA ASP A 91 6.65 10.05 -0.10
C ASP A 91 5.90 9.53 -1.33
N ALA A 92 6.37 8.44 -1.94
CA ALA A 92 5.69 7.79 -3.06
C ALA A 92 4.27 7.31 -2.66
N VAL A 93 4.16 6.64 -1.50
CA VAL A 93 2.88 6.14 -0.97
C VAL A 93 1.91 7.29 -0.66
N MET A 94 2.38 8.28 0.10
CA MET A 94 1.56 9.40 0.56
C MET A 94 1.13 10.31 -0.60
N GLY A 95 2.04 10.64 -1.52
CA GLY A 95 1.73 11.53 -2.64
C GLY A 95 0.60 10.99 -3.51
N GLY A 96 0.67 9.72 -3.90
CA GLY A 96 -0.39 9.06 -4.66
C GLY A 96 -1.68 8.90 -3.85
N GLY A 97 -1.56 8.53 -2.57
CA GLY A 97 -2.70 8.30 -1.69
C GLY A 97 -3.50 9.56 -1.38
N GLU A 98 -2.83 10.68 -1.05
CA GLU A 98 -3.50 11.95 -0.75
C GLU A 98 -4.23 12.52 -1.97
N GLN A 99 -3.67 12.37 -3.16
CA GLN A 99 -4.34 12.78 -4.39
C GLN A 99 -5.59 11.94 -4.65
N ALA A 100 -5.49 10.62 -4.49
CA ALA A 100 -6.63 9.71 -4.68
C ALA A 100 -7.76 9.99 -3.68
N VAL A 101 -7.44 10.15 -2.39
CA VAL A 101 -8.45 10.49 -1.36
C VAL A 101 -9.12 11.83 -1.67
N ARG A 102 -8.35 12.87 -2.01
CA ARG A 102 -8.93 14.16 -2.40
C ARG A 102 -9.87 14.01 -3.60
N SER A 103 -9.45 13.25 -4.62
CA SER A 103 -10.27 13.01 -5.80
C SER A 103 -11.57 12.26 -5.50
N MET A 104 -11.56 11.35 -4.54
CA MET A 104 -12.75 10.62 -4.10
C MET A 104 -13.72 11.50 -3.30
N LEU A 105 -13.21 12.50 -2.59
CA LEU A 105 -13.99 13.31 -1.65
C LEU A 105 -14.35 14.73 -2.15
N GLN A 106 -13.82 15.16 -3.30
CA GLN A 106 -14.03 16.50 -3.84
C GLN A 106 -15.37 16.70 -4.59
N ASN A 107 -16.04 15.61 -4.97
CA ASN A 107 -17.20 15.67 -5.87
C ASN A 107 -18.53 15.51 -5.13
N GLY A 108 -19.16 16.63 -4.79
CA GLY A 108 -20.51 16.66 -4.20
C GLY A 108 -20.50 16.90 -2.70
N ARG A 109 -21.61 16.54 -2.02
CA ARG A 109 -21.68 16.67 -0.56
C ARG A 109 -20.75 15.65 0.10
N ARG A 110 -20.21 16.04 1.25
CA ARG A 110 -19.24 15.22 1.99
C ARG A 110 -19.79 13.83 2.34
N GLU A 111 -21.03 13.78 2.80
CA GLU A 111 -21.74 12.54 3.15
C GLU A 111 -21.89 11.61 1.94
N GLU A 112 -22.36 12.13 0.80
CA GLU A 112 -22.50 11.37 -0.45
C GLU A 112 -21.16 10.83 -0.95
N SER A 113 -20.11 11.65 -0.86
CA SER A 113 -18.75 11.26 -1.27
C SER A 113 -18.22 10.14 -0.37
N CYS A 114 -18.42 10.26 0.94
CA CYS A 114 -18.03 9.23 1.90
C CYS A 114 -18.81 7.93 1.70
N MET A 115 -20.12 8.01 1.48
CA MET A 115 -20.97 6.84 1.20
C MET A 115 -20.49 6.10 -0.06
N ARG A 116 -20.20 6.84 -1.13
CA ARG A 116 -19.67 6.28 -2.38
C ARG A 116 -18.30 5.66 -2.19
N ALA A 117 -17.40 6.34 -1.49
CA ALA A 117 -16.04 5.86 -1.25
C ALA A 117 -16.05 4.57 -0.42
N ILE A 118 -16.80 4.53 0.69
CA ILE A 118 -16.91 3.32 1.52
C ILE A 118 -17.56 2.18 0.73
N SER A 119 -18.65 2.44 -0.02
CA SER A 119 -19.29 1.41 -0.85
C SER A 119 -18.34 0.83 -1.90
N LEU A 120 -17.48 1.66 -2.51
CA LEU A 120 -16.46 1.20 -3.45
C LEU A 120 -15.43 0.28 -2.76
N LEU A 121 -14.99 0.63 -1.55
CA LEU A 121 -14.03 -0.19 -0.79
C LEU A 121 -14.64 -1.52 -0.34
N ASP A 122 -15.90 -1.50 0.11
CA ASP A 122 -16.65 -2.70 0.51
C ASP A 122 -16.86 -3.64 -0.68
N ALA A 123 -17.04 -3.09 -1.88
CA ALA A 123 -17.10 -3.85 -3.13
C ALA A 123 -15.74 -4.36 -3.63
N GLY A 124 -14.65 -4.14 -2.88
CA GLY A 124 -13.30 -4.56 -3.25
C GLY A 124 -12.66 -3.68 -4.33
N GLY A 125 -13.07 -2.42 -4.47
CA GLY A 125 -12.56 -1.50 -5.49
C GLY A 125 -11.05 -1.21 -5.41
N LEU A 126 -10.42 -1.51 -4.27
CA LEU A 126 -8.97 -1.47 -4.08
C LEU A 126 -8.36 -2.85 -3.77
N ASP A 127 -9.11 -3.93 -3.92
CA ASP A 127 -8.58 -5.28 -3.76
C ASP A 127 -7.75 -5.65 -5.00
N ILE A 128 -6.62 -6.30 -4.77
CA ILE A 128 -5.66 -6.67 -5.80
C ILE A 128 -6.14 -7.94 -6.51
N SER A 129 -6.32 -7.84 -7.82
CA SER A 129 -6.80 -8.94 -8.66
C SER A 129 -6.06 -8.97 -10.00
N PRO A 130 -6.22 -10.01 -10.84
CA PRO A 130 -5.61 -10.07 -12.17
C PRO A 130 -5.92 -8.88 -13.10
N LYS A 131 -6.96 -8.09 -12.78
CA LYS A 131 -7.35 -6.88 -13.52
C LYS A 131 -6.64 -5.61 -13.05
N THR A 132 -5.90 -5.67 -11.94
CA THR A 132 -5.15 -4.54 -11.41
C THR A 132 -4.06 -4.10 -12.41
N PRO A 133 -3.92 -2.78 -12.72
CA PRO A 133 -2.97 -2.27 -13.73
C PRO A 133 -1.47 -2.60 -13.56
N MET A 134 -1.07 -3.28 -12.48
CA MET A 134 0.30 -3.77 -12.24
C MET A 134 0.30 -5.19 -11.65
N PHE A 135 -0.70 -5.99 -11.99
CA PHE A 135 -0.85 -7.32 -11.40
C PHE A 135 0.38 -8.21 -11.63
N LYS A 136 1.06 -8.07 -12.77
CA LYS A 136 2.26 -8.88 -13.09
C LYS A 136 3.40 -8.59 -12.13
N GLU A 137 3.64 -7.32 -11.83
CA GLU A 137 4.66 -6.83 -10.90
C GLU A 137 4.31 -7.24 -9.47
N LEU A 138 3.05 -7.09 -9.08
CA LEU A 138 2.53 -7.52 -7.77
C LEU A 138 2.68 -9.04 -7.58
N ALA A 139 2.32 -9.84 -8.57
CA ALA A 139 2.50 -11.29 -8.53
C ALA A 139 3.99 -11.69 -8.53
N ALA A 140 4.85 -10.95 -9.24
CA ALA A 140 6.29 -11.17 -9.20
C ALA A 140 6.88 -10.86 -7.83
N LEU A 141 6.41 -9.78 -7.17
CA LEU A 141 6.79 -9.45 -5.80
C LEU A 141 6.44 -10.57 -4.83
N VAL A 142 5.23 -11.13 -4.94
CA VAL A 142 4.78 -12.27 -4.11
C VAL A 142 5.68 -13.49 -4.32
N ARG A 143 5.99 -13.85 -5.57
CA ARG A 143 6.90 -14.98 -5.86
C ARG A 143 8.29 -14.74 -5.28
N TRP A 144 8.85 -13.55 -5.48
CA TRP A 144 10.15 -13.19 -4.90
C TRP A 144 10.15 -13.29 -3.38
N ALA A 145 9.05 -12.92 -2.72
CA ALA A 145 8.91 -13.00 -1.28
C ALA A 145 8.74 -14.44 -0.75
N GLN A 146 8.54 -15.45 -1.60
CA GLN A 146 8.46 -16.85 -1.19
C GLN A 146 9.80 -17.59 -1.28
N GLU A 147 10.77 -17.02 -1.99
CA GLU A 147 12.17 -17.46 -1.98
C GLU A 147 12.81 -17.18 -0.60
#